data_AF-A0A2D8ZQD3-F1
#
_entry.id   AF-A0A2D8ZQD3-F1
#
_cell.length_a   1.000
_cell.length_b   1.000
_cell.length_c   1.000
_cell.angle_alpha   90.00
_cell.angle_beta   90.00
_cell.angle_gamma   90.00
#
_symmetry.space_group_name_H-M   'P 1'
#
loop_
_entity.id
_entity.type
_entity.pdbx_description
1 polymer ?
#
loop_
_entity_poly.entity_id
_entity_poly.type
_entity_poly.pdbx_seq_one_letter_code
_entity_poly.pdbx_strand_id
1 'polypeptide(L)'
;MFDKTLTETIPIDMLKVDIGAFTLNYTAAQSAEAKGVSGHYFDVWEESAAGDYVLIAQTWNFDSVYTEIRETTMFDTLPGIHLAFTPSVPVDSGAAFDHLAVNLYNDAAMIRQQSDILYHVYSEDAVMYPHDSGPRVGQEAIKEFLEDYTSGWPSFDYIKTASHRIEGTAPYAMSLISYNLRWDSLDNSGVSIGKGIRIMKRNEDGSLRTYRLISMHDQ
;
A
#
# COMPACT_ATOMS: atom_id res chain seq x y z
N MET A 1 14.19 -18.47 4.41
CA MET A 1 12.75 -18.78 4.51
C MET A 1 12.12 -17.69 5.37
N PHE A 2 10.99 -17.11 4.94
CA PHE A 2 10.30 -16.09 5.71
C PHE A 2 9.61 -16.73 6.91
N ASP A 3 9.87 -16.21 8.11
CA ASP A 3 9.10 -16.54 9.30
C ASP A 3 7.98 -15.50 9.45
N LYS A 4 6.74 -15.92 9.20
CA LYS A 4 5.55 -15.05 9.18
C LYS A 4 4.81 -15.14 10.51
N THR A 5 4.44 -13.99 11.05
CA THR A 5 3.52 -13.86 12.20
C THR A 5 2.27 -13.11 11.77
N LEU A 6 1.12 -13.78 11.79
CA LEU A 6 -0.18 -13.16 11.55
C LEU A 6 -0.55 -12.25 12.72
N THR A 7 -0.95 -11.01 12.44
CA THR A 7 -1.35 -10.04 13.46
C THR A 7 -2.83 -9.68 13.39
N GLU A 8 -3.43 -9.67 12.20
CA GLU A 8 -4.82 -9.29 11.99
C GLU A 8 -5.42 -10.05 10.80
N THR A 9 -6.70 -10.42 10.90
CA THR A 9 -7.50 -10.92 9.77
C THR A 9 -8.73 -10.03 9.65
N ILE A 10 -8.93 -9.44 8.47
CA ILE A 10 -10.10 -8.59 8.17
C ILE A 10 -11.02 -9.34 7.19
N PRO A 11 -12.24 -9.72 7.61
CA PRO A 11 -13.23 -10.30 6.71
C PRO A 11 -13.87 -9.21 5.83
N ILE A 12 -14.04 -9.50 4.54
CA ILE A 12 -14.56 -8.59 3.52
C ILE A 12 -15.44 -9.39 2.55
N ASP A 13 -16.73 -9.53 2.85
CA ASP A 13 -17.67 -10.38 2.11
C ASP A 13 -17.11 -11.80 1.84
N MET A 14 -16.85 -12.16 0.58
CA MET A 14 -16.26 -13.45 0.17
C MET A 14 -14.72 -13.49 0.27
N LEU A 15 -14.12 -12.41 0.77
CA LEU A 15 -12.68 -12.27 0.94
C LEU A 15 -12.30 -12.23 2.42
N LYS A 16 -11.04 -12.54 2.68
CA LYS A 16 -10.35 -12.10 3.89
C LYS A 16 -8.97 -11.53 3.54
N VAL A 17 -8.51 -10.57 4.33
CA VAL A 17 -7.15 -10.06 4.25
C VAL A 17 -6.42 -10.42 5.53
N ASP A 18 -5.39 -11.26 5.39
CA ASP A 18 -4.48 -11.61 6.47
C ASP A 18 -3.30 -10.64 6.44
N ILE A 19 -3.13 -9.88 7.52
CA ILE A 19 -2.07 -8.90 7.73
C ILE A 19 -1.11 -9.44 8.78
N GLY A 20 0.18 -9.32 8.52
CA GLY A 20 1.17 -9.77 9.49
C GLY A 20 2.55 -9.18 9.26
N ALA A 21 3.46 -9.59 10.14
CA ALA A 21 4.88 -9.29 10.04
C ALA A 21 5.63 -10.52 9.51
N PHE A 22 6.81 -10.29 8.94
CA PHE A 22 7.74 -11.35 8.60
C PHE A 22 9.15 -10.99 9.07
N THR A 23 9.96 -12.02 9.32
CA THR A 23 11.42 -11.89 9.38
C THR A 23 12.08 -12.80 8.36
N LEU A 24 13.21 -12.38 7.83
CA LEU A 24 14.06 -13.17 6.96
C LEU A 24 15.50 -13.03 7.41
N ASN A 25 16.10 -14.16 7.79
CA ASN A 25 17.54 -14.25 7.92
C ASN A 25 18.13 -14.71 6.59
N TYR A 26 19.07 -13.93 6.05
CA TYR A 26 19.76 -14.26 4.81
C TYR A 26 21.26 -14.03 4.95
N THR A 27 22.04 -14.74 4.14
CA THR A 27 23.47 -14.52 4.00
C THR A 27 23.70 -14.11 2.55
N ALA A 28 24.14 -12.87 2.33
CA ALA A 28 24.46 -12.40 0.99
C ALA A 28 25.60 -13.24 0.41
N ALA A 29 25.60 -13.49 -0.92
CA ALA A 29 26.57 -14.37 -1.56
C ALA A 29 28.04 -13.97 -1.33
N GLN A 30 28.31 -12.68 -1.06
CA GLN A 30 29.64 -12.13 -0.80
C GLN A 30 29.90 -11.85 0.70
N SER A 31 29.00 -12.23 1.59
CA SER A 31 29.11 -12.03 3.04
C SER A 31 29.17 -13.36 3.78
N ALA A 32 30.02 -13.46 4.80
CA ALA A 32 29.99 -14.58 5.74
C ALA A 32 29.01 -14.36 6.91
N GLU A 33 28.47 -13.15 7.04
CA GLU A 33 27.55 -12.76 8.11
C GLU A 33 26.10 -12.89 7.65
N ALA A 34 25.28 -13.53 8.48
CA ALA A 34 23.83 -13.55 8.31
C ALA A 34 23.24 -12.23 8.78
N LYS A 35 22.40 -11.61 7.94
CA LYS A 35 21.64 -10.41 8.25
C LYS A 35 20.17 -10.76 8.41
N GLY A 36 19.54 -10.17 9.42
CA GLY A 36 18.10 -10.25 9.64
C GLY A 36 17.42 -9.03 9.03
N VAL A 37 16.34 -9.27 8.28
CA VAL A 37 15.43 -8.22 7.80
C VAL A 37 14.02 -8.48 8.28
N SER A 38 13.25 -7.41 8.45
CA SER A 38 11.84 -7.48 8.81
C SER A 38 10.97 -6.68 7.85
N GLY A 39 9.69 -7.02 7.86
CA GLY A 39 8.70 -6.33 7.07
C GLY A 39 7.29 -6.80 7.39
N HIS A 40 6.36 -6.34 6.59
CA HIS A 40 4.94 -6.63 6.73
C HIS A 40 4.35 -7.17 5.43
N TYR A 41 3.29 -7.95 5.56
CA TYR A 41 2.59 -8.55 4.44
C TYR A 41 1.08 -8.38 4.52
N PHE A 42 0.46 -8.31 3.35
CA PHE A 42 -0.99 -8.43 3.18
C PHE A 42 -1.22 -9.58 2.19
N ASP A 43 -1.92 -10.61 2.65
CA ASP A 43 -2.35 -11.75 1.84
C ASP A 43 -3.87 -11.68 1.68
N VAL A 44 -4.36 -11.56 0.45
CA VAL A 44 -5.80 -11.50 0.12
C VAL A 44 -6.25 -12.87 -0.33
N TRP A 45 -7.24 -13.41 0.38
CA TRP A 45 -7.81 -14.71 0.12
C TRP A 45 -9.26 -14.57 -0.31
N GLU A 46 -9.68 -15.40 -1.25
CA GLU A 46 -11.06 -15.49 -1.73
C GLU A 46 -11.62 -16.88 -1.41
N GLU A 47 -12.81 -16.94 -0.83
CA GLU A 47 -13.50 -18.19 -0.58
C GLU A 47 -14.02 -18.76 -1.91
N SER A 48 -13.56 -19.96 -2.23
CA SER A 48 -14.01 -20.72 -3.39
C SER A 48 -15.42 -21.28 -3.18
N ALA A 49 -16.07 -21.70 -4.27
CA ALA A 49 -17.38 -22.36 -4.20
C ALA A 49 -17.40 -23.65 -3.35
N ALA A 50 -16.24 -24.25 -3.07
CA ALA A 50 -16.09 -25.42 -2.21
C ALA A 50 -15.93 -25.06 -0.71
N GLY A 51 -15.84 -23.78 -0.36
CA GLY A 51 -15.59 -23.28 1.00
C GLY A 51 -14.10 -23.16 1.36
N ASP A 52 -13.19 -23.54 0.46
CA ASP A 52 -11.74 -23.38 0.64
C ASP A 52 -11.29 -21.97 0.25
N TYR A 53 -10.31 -21.40 0.97
CA TYR A 53 -9.73 -20.11 0.63
C TYR A 53 -8.55 -20.24 -0.35
N VAL A 54 -8.56 -19.42 -1.41
CA VAL A 54 -7.50 -19.34 -2.42
C VAL A 54 -6.83 -17.97 -2.35
N LEU A 55 -5.49 -17.96 -2.36
CA LEU A 55 -4.71 -16.72 -2.39
C LEU A 55 -4.85 -16.06 -3.77
N ILE A 56 -5.37 -14.84 -3.81
CA ILE A 56 -5.61 -14.08 -5.05
C ILE A 56 -4.67 -12.88 -5.21
N ALA A 57 -4.13 -12.36 -4.11
CA ALA A 57 -3.12 -11.30 -4.12
C ALA A 57 -2.21 -11.40 -2.90
N GLN A 58 -0.95 -11.04 -3.07
CA GLN A 58 0.05 -11.01 -2.01
C GLN A 58 0.96 -9.80 -2.19
N THR A 59 1.29 -9.15 -1.08
CA THR A 59 2.22 -8.02 -1.04
C THR A 59 3.15 -8.14 0.16
N TRP A 60 4.39 -7.67 0.00
CA TRP A 60 5.41 -7.62 1.04
C TRP A 60 6.11 -6.28 0.97
N ASN A 61 6.35 -5.69 2.13
CA ASN A 61 7.09 -4.45 2.23
C ASN A 61 8.04 -4.51 3.43
N PHE A 62 9.22 -3.92 3.30
CA PHE A 62 10.25 -3.95 4.32
C PHE A 62 10.11 -2.78 5.29
N ASP A 63 10.57 -2.98 6.53
CA ASP A 63 10.49 -1.94 7.58
C ASP A 63 11.64 -0.91 7.51
N SER A 64 12.60 -1.15 6.63
CA SER A 64 13.78 -0.31 6.42
C SER A 64 14.30 -0.49 5.00
N VAL A 65 15.14 0.45 4.56
CA VAL A 65 15.95 0.27 3.36
C VAL A 65 17.01 -0.81 3.65
N TYR A 66 16.92 -1.92 2.93
CA TYR A 66 17.92 -3.00 2.94
C TYR A 66 18.62 -3.04 1.57
N THR A 67 19.63 -2.20 1.38
CA THR A 67 20.39 -2.03 0.13
C THR A 67 20.85 -3.35 -0.49
N GLU A 68 21.36 -4.24 0.34
CA GLU A 68 21.94 -5.51 -0.06
C GLU A 68 20.89 -6.53 -0.51
N ILE A 69 19.61 -6.30 -0.19
CA ILE A 69 18.49 -7.08 -0.71
C ILE A 69 17.98 -6.46 -2.02
N ARG A 70 17.95 -5.12 -2.13
CA ARG A 70 17.51 -4.41 -3.33
C ARG A 70 18.39 -4.68 -4.54
N GLU A 71 19.69 -4.81 -4.33
CA GLU A 71 20.65 -5.12 -5.38
C GLU A 71 20.63 -6.59 -5.81
N THR A 72 19.79 -7.42 -5.17
CA THR A 72 19.64 -8.82 -5.56
C THR A 72 18.60 -8.98 -6.66
N THR A 73 18.84 -9.92 -7.56
CA THR A 73 17.86 -10.39 -8.55
C THR A 73 16.82 -11.35 -7.93
N MET A 74 16.72 -11.39 -6.59
CA MET A 74 15.83 -12.31 -5.87
C MET A 74 14.38 -12.10 -6.28
N PHE A 75 14.00 -10.85 -6.57
CA PHE A 75 12.63 -10.47 -6.92
C PHE A 75 12.37 -10.50 -8.43
N ASP A 76 13.39 -10.45 -9.28
CA ASP A 76 13.25 -10.48 -10.76
C ASP A 76 12.53 -11.74 -11.25
N THR A 77 12.66 -12.83 -10.49
CA THR A 77 12.05 -14.13 -10.82
C THR A 77 10.65 -14.31 -10.24
N LEU A 78 10.21 -13.40 -9.36
CA LEU A 78 8.88 -13.46 -8.77
C LEU A 78 7.87 -12.82 -9.73
N PRO A 79 6.77 -13.52 -10.08
CA PRO A 79 5.77 -12.96 -10.96
C PRO A 79 5.12 -11.73 -10.30
N GLY A 80 5.34 -10.56 -10.88
CA GLY A 80 4.76 -9.29 -10.47
C GLY A 80 3.89 -8.69 -11.57
N ILE A 81 2.90 -7.90 -11.18
CA ILE A 81 2.07 -7.13 -12.10
C ILE A 81 2.37 -5.64 -11.89
N HIS A 82 2.61 -4.91 -12.97
CA HIS A 82 2.63 -3.45 -12.96
C HIS A 82 1.20 -2.93 -13.04
N LEU A 83 0.56 -2.76 -11.88
CA LEU A 83 -0.85 -2.36 -11.82
C LEU A 83 -1.09 -0.99 -12.48
N ALA A 84 -0.11 -0.09 -12.48
CA ALA A 84 -0.21 1.20 -13.17
C ALA A 84 -0.51 1.10 -14.68
N PHE A 85 -0.26 -0.07 -15.31
CA PHE A 85 -0.52 -0.32 -16.73
C PHE A 85 -1.77 -1.18 -16.98
N THR A 86 -2.54 -1.52 -15.94
CA THR A 86 -3.81 -2.23 -16.10
C THR A 86 -4.99 -1.25 -16.04
N PRO A 87 -6.13 -1.56 -16.69
CA PRO A 87 -7.33 -0.74 -16.58
C PRO A 87 -7.77 -0.57 -15.13
N SER A 88 -8.24 0.64 -14.77
CA SER A 88 -8.95 0.86 -13.52
C SER A 88 -10.36 0.29 -13.59
N VAL A 89 -10.95 -0.01 -12.43
CA VAL A 89 -12.37 -0.34 -12.35
C VAL A 89 -13.25 0.84 -12.81
N PRO A 90 -14.42 0.58 -13.42
CA PRO A 90 -15.40 1.63 -13.67
C PRO A 90 -15.97 2.19 -12.36
N VAL A 91 -16.52 3.40 -12.42
CA VAL A 91 -17.21 4.04 -11.29
C VAL A 91 -18.71 3.79 -11.45
N ASP A 92 -19.17 2.62 -11.03
CA ASP A 92 -20.55 2.14 -11.19
C ASP A 92 -21.25 1.81 -9.86
N SER A 93 -20.57 2.01 -8.73
CA SER A 93 -21.07 1.76 -7.38
C SER A 93 -20.66 2.88 -6.41
N GLY A 94 -21.34 2.93 -5.25
CA GLY A 94 -20.99 3.88 -4.18
C GLY A 94 -19.59 3.67 -3.64
N ALA A 95 -19.14 2.41 -3.49
CA ALA A 95 -17.78 2.10 -3.07
C ALA A 95 -16.74 2.57 -4.10
N ALA A 96 -16.99 2.33 -5.40
CA ALA A 96 -16.10 2.82 -6.45
C ALA A 96 -16.02 4.36 -6.49
N PHE A 97 -17.14 5.04 -6.25
CA PHE A 97 -17.17 6.49 -6.11
C PHE A 97 -16.36 6.98 -4.91
N ASP A 98 -16.55 6.38 -3.73
CA ASP A 98 -15.82 6.74 -2.50
C ASP A 98 -14.30 6.53 -2.68
N HIS A 99 -13.88 5.42 -3.30
CA HIS A 99 -12.46 5.16 -3.61
C HIS A 99 -11.87 6.19 -4.56
N LEU A 100 -12.61 6.57 -5.62
CA LEU A 100 -12.18 7.61 -6.55
C LEU A 100 -12.06 8.97 -5.83
N ALA A 101 -13.02 9.33 -4.99
CA ALA A 101 -13.00 10.59 -4.24
C ALA A 101 -11.76 10.70 -3.34
N VAL A 102 -11.43 9.62 -2.63
CA VAL A 102 -10.20 9.56 -1.81
C VAL A 102 -8.94 9.66 -2.66
N ASN A 103 -8.88 8.97 -3.81
CA ASN A 103 -7.74 9.07 -4.73
C ASN A 103 -7.55 10.51 -5.23
N LEU A 104 -8.61 11.14 -5.73
CA LEU A 104 -8.55 12.51 -6.25
C LEU A 104 -8.17 13.53 -5.18
N TYR A 105 -8.69 13.37 -3.95
CA TYR A 105 -8.31 14.22 -2.83
C TYR A 105 -6.81 14.07 -2.51
N ASN A 106 -6.33 12.83 -2.39
CA ASN A 106 -4.92 12.55 -2.08
C ASN A 106 -3.99 13.08 -3.18
N ASP A 107 -4.29 12.77 -4.45
CA ASP A 107 -3.50 13.22 -5.61
C ASP A 107 -3.43 14.75 -5.66
N ALA A 108 -4.55 15.43 -5.43
CA ALA A 108 -4.61 16.89 -5.44
C ALA A 108 -3.84 17.53 -4.27
N ALA A 109 -3.90 16.95 -3.08
CA ALA A 109 -3.13 17.40 -1.92
C ALA A 109 -1.63 17.19 -2.11
N MET A 110 -1.22 16.05 -2.70
CA MET A 110 0.18 15.76 -3.03
C MET A 110 0.73 16.72 -4.10
N ILE A 111 -0.01 16.96 -5.19
CA ILE A 111 0.40 17.91 -6.24
C ILE A 111 0.58 19.32 -5.68
N ARG A 112 -0.29 19.74 -4.74
CA ARG A 112 -0.22 21.06 -4.11
C ARG A 112 0.73 21.11 -2.90
N GLN A 113 1.40 20.01 -2.58
CA GLN A 113 2.28 19.87 -1.40
C GLN A 113 1.60 20.31 -0.09
N GLN A 114 0.33 19.95 0.09
CA GLN A 114 -0.47 20.26 1.28
C GLN A 114 -0.47 19.07 2.24
N SER A 115 0.64 18.90 2.96
CA SER A 115 0.85 17.77 3.88
C SER A 115 -0.09 17.81 5.08
N ASP A 116 -0.49 19.01 5.49
CA ASP A 116 -1.43 19.31 6.57
C ASP A 116 -2.84 18.77 6.34
N ILE A 117 -3.16 18.30 5.13
CA ILE A 117 -4.48 17.76 4.80
C ILE A 117 -4.46 16.31 4.30
N LEU A 118 -3.28 15.75 4.01
CA LEU A 118 -3.16 14.39 3.44
C LEU A 118 -3.69 13.31 4.39
N TYR A 119 -3.47 13.47 5.69
CA TYR A 119 -3.87 12.49 6.69
C TYR A 119 -5.39 12.35 6.87
N HIS A 120 -6.20 13.30 6.37
CA HIS A 120 -7.66 13.27 6.49
C HIS A 120 -8.32 12.10 5.74
N VAL A 121 -7.63 11.48 4.78
CA VAL A 121 -8.14 10.29 4.09
C VAL A 121 -8.06 9.01 4.93
N TYR A 122 -7.43 9.06 6.10
CA TYR A 122 -7.27 7.94 7.02
C TYR A 122 -8.33 7.97 8.13
N SER A 123 -8.72 6.79 8.62
CA SER A 123 -9.49 6.68 9.86
C SER A 123 -8.61 6.95 11.08
N GLU A 124 -9.22 7.29 12.21
CA GLU A 124 -8.50 7.62 13.46
C GLU A 124 -7.58 6.48 13.93
N ASP A 125 -8.00 5.24 13.72
CA ASP A 125 -7.34 3.97 14.07
C ASP A 125 -6.68 3.30 12.84
N ALA A 126 -6.38 4.06 11.79
CA ALA A 126 -5.76 3.52 10.60
C ALA A 126 -4.35 3.00 10.89
N VAL A 127 -3.88 2.04 10.09
CA VAL A 127 -2.47 1.64 10.06
C VAL A 127 -1.95 1.76 8.64
N MET A 128 -0.93 2.59 8.47
CA MET A 128 -0.18 2.73 7.22
C MET A 128 1.11 1.92 7.31
N TYR A 129 1.44 1.20 6.25
CA TYR A 129 2.70 0.47 6.05
C TYR A 129 3.43 1.12 4.86
N PRO A 130 4.15 2.24 5.08
CA PRO A 130 4.84 2.96 4.03
C PRO A 130 6.01 2.15 3.49
N HIS A 131 6.43 2.42 2.26
CA HIS A 131 7.58 1.75 1.67
C HIS A 131 8.86 1.95 2.49
N ASP A 132 9.62 0.88 2.71
CA ASP A 132 10.88 0.86 3.49
C ASP A 132 10.78 1.49 4.88
N SER A 133 9.64 1.37 5.54
CA SER A 133 9.40 1.98 6.84
C SER A 133 8.48 1.10 7.68
N GLY A 134 8.75 1.06 8.97
CA GLY A 134 7.85 0.45 9.93
C GLY A 134 6.46 1.11 9.94
N PRO A 135 5.44 0.40 10.44
CA PRO A 135 4.06 0.86 10.41
C PRO A 135 3.85 2.16 11.19
N ARG A 136 2.88 2.96 10.74
CA ARG A 136 2.35 4.15 11.42
C ARG A 136 0.94 3.82 11.91
N VAL A 137 0.77 3.76 13.23
CA VAL A 137 -0.46 3.31 13.88
C VAL A 137 -1.21 4.53 14.41
N GLY A 138 -2.44 4.70 13.94
CA GLY A 138 -3.29 5.84 14.25
C GLY A 138 -3.05 7.04 13.34
N GLN A 139 -4.09 7.86 13.18
CA GLN A 139 -4.09 9.01 12.29
C GLN A 139 -3.01 10.04 12.65
N GLU A 140 -2.75 10.28 13.94
CA GLU A 140 -1.72 11.23 14.38
C GLU A 140 -0.30 10.77 13.98
N ALA A 141 0.04 9.50 14.18
CA ALA A 141 1.35 8.97 13.76
C ALA A 141 1.51 9.00 12.22
N ILE A 142 0.41 8.83 11.48
CA ILE A 142 0.38 8.96 10.03
C ILE A 142 0.59 10.42 9.63
N LYS A 143 -0.06 11.37 10.31
CA LYS A 143 0.11 12.80 10.08
C LYS A 143 1.57 13.23 10.27
N GLU A 144 2.17 12.91 11.42
CA GLU A 144 3.57 13.23 11.70
C GLU A 144 4.51 12.66 10.63
N PHE A 145 4.27 11.40 10.23
CA PHE A 145 5.04 10.78 9.17
C PHE A 145 4.86 11.50 7.82
N LEU A 146 3.64 11.88 7.44
CA LEU A 146 3.38 12.56 6.17
C LEU A 146 3.98 13.97 6.15
N GLU A 147 3.91 14.72 7.26
CA GLU A 147 4.55 16.03 7.37
C GLU A 147 6.06 15.96 7.13
N ASP A 148 6.75 14.99 7.74
CA ASP A 148 8.18 14.75 7.52
C ASP A 148 8.46 14.24 6.09
N TYR A 149 7.73 13.20 5.67
CA TYR A 149 7.93 12.52 4.39
C TYR A 149 7.75 13.45 3.18
N THR A 150 6.80 14.38 3.26
CA THR A 150 6.50 15.32 2.18
C THR A 150 7.40 16.56 2.17
N SER A 151 8.09 16.86 3.27
CA SER A 151 8.91 18.08 3.40
C SER A 151 10.06 18.17 2.39
N GLY A 152 10.55 17.01 1.94
CA GLY A 152 11.63 16.88 0.96
C GLY A 152 11.17 16.46 -0.43
N TRP A 153 9.86 16.43 -0.71
CA TRP A 153 9.37 15.96 -1.99
C TRP A 153 9.76 16.87 -3.16
N PRO A 154 10.11 16.29 -4.33
CA PRO A 154 10.18 17.06 -5.56
C PRO A 154 8.80 17.64 -5.91
N SER A 155 8.77 18.53 -6.91
CA SER A 155 7.50 19.00 -7.44
C SER A 155 6.83 17.89 -8.24
N PHE A 156 5.54 17.67 -8.04
CA PHE A 156 4.74 16.78 -8.88
C PHE A 156 3.83 17.59 -9.78
N ASP A 157 3.90 17.34 -11.08
CA ASP A 157 3.00 17.97 -12.06
C ASP A 157 1.96 16.99 -12.61
N TYR A 158 2.07 15.71 -12.24
CA TYR A 158 1.09 14.67 -12.51
C TYR A 158 1.13 13.61 -11.41
N ILE A 159 -0.04 13.28 -10.89
CA ILE A 159 -0.26 12.10 -10.03
C ILE A 159 -1.59 11.50 -10.49
N LYS A 160 -1.61 10.17 -10.63
CA LYS A 160 -2.82 9.41 -10.84
C LYS A 160 -2.80 8.17 -9.98
N THR A 161 -3.63 8.15 -8.96
CA THR A 161 -3.95 6.95 -8.20
C THR A 161 -5.18 6.26 -8.79
N ALA A 162 -5.08 4.96 -9.02
CA ALA A 162 -6.14 4.16 -9.63
C ALA A 162 -6.46 2.93 -8.77
N SER A 163 -7.74 2.52 -8.79
CA SER A 163 -8.18 1.24 -8.23
C SER A 163 -8.42 0.23 -9.37
N HIS A 164 -7.86 -0.96 -9.25
CA HIS A 164 -7.86 -2.00 -10.29
C HIS A 164 -8.78 -3.19 -9.95
N ARG A 165 -9.11 -3.30 -8.68
CA ARG A 165 -10.15 -4.19 -8.14
C ARG A 165 -10.73 -3.49 -6.93
N ILE A 166 -12.04 -3.53 -6.77
CA ILE A 166 -12.75 -3.07 -5.57
C ILE A 166 -13.69 -4.19 -5.17
N GLU A 167 -13.63 -4.59 -3.91
CA GLU A 167 -14.42 -5.68 -3.34
C GLU A 167 -14.89 -5.30 -1.95
N GLY A 168 -15.99 -5.88 -1.51
CA GLY A 168 -16.51 -5.65 -0.17
C GLY A 168 -17.59 -4.58 -0.11
N THR A 169 -18.48 -4.77 0.86
CA THR A 169 -19.51 -3.82 1.26
C THR A 169 -19.26 -3.33 2.67
N ALA A 170 -20.25 -2.72 3.35
CA ALA A 170 -20.05 -2.30 4.73
C ALA A 170 -19.78 -3.53 5.63
N PRO A 171 -18.83 -3.46 6.59
CA PRO A 171 -18.12 -2.25 7.03
C PRO A 171 -16.80 -1.97 6.30
N TYR A 172 -16.29 -2.89 5.47
CA TYR A 172 -14.97 -2.79 4.84
C TYR A 172 -15.01 -2.97 3.33
N ALA A 173 -14.37 -2.07 2.59
CA ALA A 173 -14.10 -2.22 1.17
C ALA A 173 -12.59 -2.31 0.92
N MET A 174 -12.15 -3.29 0.13
CA MET A 174 -10.76 -3.46 -0.27
C MET A 174 -10.57 -3.00 -1.70
N SER A 175 -9.42 -2.39 -1.97
CA SER A 175 -8.96 -2.15 -3.33
C SER A 175 -7.50 -2.49 -3.54
N LEU A 176 -7.23 -3.10 -4.70
CA LEU A 176 -5.89 -3.12 -5.28
C LEU A 176 -5.66 -1.78 -5.96
N ILE A 177 -4.65 -1.04 -5.53
CA ILE A 177 -4.36 0.31 -6.02
C ILE A 177 -3.01 0.40 -6.71
N SER A 178 -2.88 1.35 -7.63
CA SER A 178 -1.60 1.82 -8.14
C SER A 178 -1.52 3.33 -8.08
N TYR A 179 -0.30 3.85 -8.16
CA TYR A 179 -0.04 5.24 -8.49
C TYR A 179 0.95 5.33 -9.65
N ASN A 180 0.81 6.41 -10.40
CA ASN A 180 1.78 6.88 -11.38
C ASN A 180 1.97 8.37 -11.13
N LEU A 181 3.19 8.77 -10.79
CA LEU A 181 3.53 10.17 -10.57
C LEU A 181 4.70 10.58 -11.44
N ARG A 182 4.65 11.82 -11.92
CA ARG A 182 5.76 12.48 -12.60
C ARG A 182 6.29 13.56 -11.67
N TRP A 183 7.59 13.54 -11.46
CA TRP A 183 8.27 14.47 -10.58
C TRP A 183 9.37 15.20 -11.32
N ASP A 184 9.61 16.43 -10.88
CA ASP A 184 10.68 17.28 -11.35
C ASP A 184 11.41 17.94 -10.17
N SER A 185 12.72 18.06 -10.32
CA SER A 185 13.65 18.66 -9.37
C SER A 185 14.64 19.52 -10.14
N LEU A 186 15.48 20.29 -9.45
CA LEU A 186 16.44 21.19 -10.11
C LEU A 186 17.36 20.47 -11.10
N ASP A 187 17.75 19.24 -10.78
CA ASP A 187 18.77 18.50 -11.53
C ASP A 187 18.20 17.31 -12.32
N ASN A 188 17.01 16.81 -11.96
CA ASN A 188 16.45 15.57 -12.51
C ASN A 188 14.92 15.60 -12.60
N SER A 189 14.37 14.83 -13.53
CA SER A 189 12.95 14.52 -13.62
C SER A 189 12.75 13.02 -13.78
N GLY A 190 11.60 12.51 -13.37
CA GLY A 190 11.31 11.09 -13.49
C GLY A 190 9.85 10.73 -13.39
N VAL A 191 9.59 9.45 -13.58
CA VAL A 191 8.29 8.82 -13.33
C VAL A 191 8.49 7.77 -12.27
N SER A 192 7.65 7.78 -11.24
CA SER A 192 7.59 6.72 -10.24
C SER A 192 6.23 6.06 -10.32
N ILE A 193 6.25 4.74 -10.36
CA ILE A 193 5.05 3.91 -10.32
C ILE A 193 5.11 3.03 -9.08
N GLY A 194 3.94 2.61 -8.63
CA GLY A 194 3.87 1.60 -7.60
C GLY A 194 2.45 1.17 -7.32
N LYS A 195 2.32 0.33 -6.30
CA LYS A 195 1.09 -0.39 -6.02
C LYS A 195 0.91 -0.67 -4.54
N GLY A 196 -0.31 -1.05 -4.18
CA GLY A 196 -0.65 -1.33 -2.81
C GLY A 196 -1.99 -2.03 -2.66
N ILE A 197 -2.27 -2.45 -1.43
CA ILE A 197 -3.59 -2.91 -1.01
C ILE A 197 -4.10 -1.88 -0.01
N ARG A 198 -5.30 -1.36 -0.27
CA ARG A 198 -6.00 -0.42 0.61
C ARG A 198 -7.29 -1.05 1.09
N ILE A 199 -7.49 -1.11 2.40
CA ILE A 199 -8.77 -1.42 3.01
C ILE A 199 -9.32 -0.12 3.57
N MET A 200 -10.54 0.22 3.18
CA MET A 200 -11.27 1.36 3.69
C MET A 200 -12.40 0.87 4.59
N LYS A 201 -12.72 1.64 5.63
CA LYS A 201 -13.86 1.38 6.50
C LYS A 201 -14.79 2.57 6.54
N ARG A 202 -16.07 2.32 6.79
CA ARG A 202 -17.05 3.40 7.00
C ARG A 202 -17.00 3.86 8.46
N ASN A 203 -16.74 5.13 8.67
CA ASN A 203 -16.75 5.77 9.99
C ASN A 203 -18.18 6.11 10.43
N GLU A 204 -18.35 6.50 11.69
CA GLU A 204 -19.65 6.89 12.26
C GLU A 204 -20.29 8.09 11.55
N ASP A 205 -19.47 9.00 11.01
CA ASP A 205 -19.91 10.15 10.20
C ASP A 205 -20.38 9.76 8.78
N GLY A 206 -20.34 8.46 8.45
CA GLY A 206 -20.71 7.92 7.15
C GLY A 206 -19.61 8.01 6.09
N SER A 207 -18.47 8.65 6.37
CA SER A 207 -17.34 8.72 5.44
C SER A 207 -16.62 7.38 5.31
N LEU A 208 -16.23 7.02 4.09
CA LEU A 208 -15.36 5.87 3.84
C LEU A 208 -13.90 6.37 3.86
N ARG A 209 -13.10 5.90 4.82
CA ARG A 209 -11.69 6.32 4.98
C ARG A 209 -10.75 5.12 5.02
N THR A 210 -9.49 5.35 4.68
CA THR A 210 -8.42 4.35 4.72
C THR A 210 -8.22 3.82 6.13
N TYR A 211 -8.40 2.52 6.32
CA TYR A 211 -8.23 1.80 7.58
C TYR A 211 -6.90 1.03 7.62
N ARG A 212 -6.54 0.39 6.50
CA ARG A 212 -5.24 -0.26 6.32
C ARG A 212 -4.69 0.08 4.95
N LEU A 213 -3.40 0.35 4.86
CA LEU A 213 -2.74 0.61 3.59
C LEU A 213 -1.31 0.07 3.62
N ILE A 214 -0.99 -0.83 2.70
CA ILE A 214 0.40 -1.18 2.36
C ILE A 214 0.73 -0.61 0.99
N SER A 215 1.86 0.09 0.88
CA SER A 215 2.31 0.75 -0.36
C SER A 215 3.73 0.36 -0.70
N MET A 216 3.97 0.09 -1.98
CA MET A 216 5.25 -0.37 -2.52
C MET A 216 5.57 0.42 -3.80
N HIS A 217 6.86 0.59 -4.11
CA HIS A 217 7.29 1.02 -5.45
C HIS A 217 7.34 -0.17 -6.39
N ASP A 218 6.93 0.06 -7.64
CA ASP A 218 7.25 -0.86 -8.74
C ASP A 218 8.68 -0.53 -9.18
N GLN A 219 9.53 -1.55 -9.27
CA GLN A 219 10.86 -1.44 -9.88
C GLN A 219 10.74 -1.32 -11.39
#